data_AF-A0A1V3C659-F1
#
_entry.id   AF-A0A1V3C659-F1
#
_cell.length_a   1.000
_cell.length_b   1.000
_cell.length_c   1.000
_cell.angle_alpha   90.00
_cell.angle_beta   90.00
_cell.angle_gamma   90.00
#
_symmetry.space_group_name_H-M   'P 1'
#
loop_
_entity.id
_entity.type
_entity.pdbx_description
1 polymer ?
#
loop_
_entity_poly.entity_id
_entity_poly.type
_entity_poly.pdbx_seq_one_letter_code
_entity_poly.pdbx_strand_id
1 'polypeptide(L)'
;MVPQPPQDSPYYPYPPSGFAVFRARNVIRAQNGPRASAYLVFGLLVLIGWLLFLVAAVALTESHGETLVYAGLGLLAAVGLTVLAAETTARSTRTVVGGDPLPPGTDPVRLLTAEESVKKGVLGWDPETNRLARILAGQKLREYGIRFPGRTSAFLASVACVQAVLLTWWLVTEGVSVDSVFLFFTLLGNALAALLHPPVAARDRRCAEALRAAYDHYATGPRHGFHRTYAAPGEQDRRDGRRRPSDGVPR
;
A
#
# COMPACT_ATOMS: atom_id res chain seq x y z
N MET A 1 31.38 3.31 21.96
CA MET A 1 31.16 2.09 21.16
C MET A 1 29.67 1.96 20.94
N VAL A 2 29.17 2.25 19.74
CA VAL A 2 27.84 1.79 19.36
C VAL A 2 28.03 0.30 19.10
N PRO A 3 27.39 -0.59 19.88
CA PRO A 3 27.50 -2.01 19.65
C PRO A 3 27.12 -2.27 18.19
N GLN A 4 28.03 -2.87 17.43
CA GLN A 4 27.65 -3.40 16.12
C GLN A 4 26.50 -4.38 16.39
N PRO A 5 25.33 -4.18 15.78
CA PRO A 5 24.28 -5.17 15.87
C PRO A 5 24.86 -6.49 15.36
N PRO A 6 24.52 -7.63 16.00
CA PRO A 6 25.03 -8.93 15.59
C PRO A 6 24.83 -9.10 14.09
N GLN A 7 25.92 -9.45 13.39
CA GLN A 7 25.95 -9.63 11.94
C GLN A 7 25.01 -10.75 11.46
N ASP A 8 24.50 -11.55 12.42
CA ASP A 8 23.47 -12.56 12.27
C ASP A 8 22.05 -12.02 12.54
N SER A 9 21.79 -10.73 12.32
CA SER A 9 20.46 -10.14 12.58
C SER A 9 19.41 -10.77 11.64
N PRO A 10 18.49 -11.61 12.15
CA PRO A 10 17.66 -12.51 11.37
C PRO A 10 16.39 -11.80 10.86
N TYR A 11 16.49 -10.53 10.46
CA TYR A 11 15.31 -9.75 10.08
C TYR A 11 14.77 -10.05 8.68
N TYR A 12 15.42 -10.96 7.96
CA TYR A 12 14.79 -11.74 6.89
C TYR A 12 14.67 -13.19 7.35
N PRO A 13 13.75 -13.53 8.28
CA PRO A 13 13.67 -14.90 8.78
C PRO A 13 13.24 -15.88 7.68
N TYR A 14 12.76 -15.38 6.53
CA TYR A 14 12.47 -16.18 5.35
C TYR A 14 12.80 -15.42 4.07
N PRO A 15 13.38 -16.07 3.05
CA PRO A 15 13.44 -15.50 1.72
C PRO A 15 12.00 -15.17 1.28
N PRO A 16 11.73 -13.95 0.78
CA PRO A 16 10.39 -13.58 0.37
C PRO A 16 9.91 -14.55 -0.71
N SER A 17 8.66 -15.00 -0.60
CA SER A 17 8.09 -15.90 -1.60
C SER A 17 8.15 -15.26 -2.98
N GLY A 18 8.29 -16.07 -4.03
CA GLY A 18 8.30 -15.56 -5.41
C GLY A 18 7.08 -14.67 -5.74
N PHE A 19 5.92 -15.01 -5.15
CA PHE A 19 4.71 -14.21 -5.24
C PHE A 19 4.85 -12.82 -4.58
N ALA A 20 5.47 -12.72 -3.40
CA ALA A 20 5.69 -11.44 -2.72
C ALA A 20 6.60 -10.52 -3.55
N VAL A 21 7.68 -11.08 -4.12
CA VAL A 21 8.59 -10.34 -5.01
C VAL A 21 7.87 -9.88 -6.28
N PHE A 22 7.05 -10.75 -6.89
CA PHE A 22 6.23 -10.39 -8.05
C PHE A 22 5.23 -9.28 -7.75
N ARG A 23 4.52 -9.37 -6.61
CA ARG A 23 3.61 -8.32 -6.12
C ARG A 23 4.35 -6.99 -5.96
N ALA A 24 5.50 -6.98 -5.30
CA ALA A 24 6.31 -5.77 -5.11
C ALA A 24 6.71 -5.13 -6.44
N ARG A 25 7.18 -5.94 -7.41
CA ARG A 25 7.50 -5.46 -8.77
C ARG A 25 6.29 -4.87 -9.49
N ASN A 26 5.13 -5.50 -9.35
CA ASN A 26 3.89 -4.98 -9.93
C ASN A 26 3.46 -3.67 -9.29
N VAL A 27 3.63 -3.49 -7.98
CA VAL A 27 3.38 -2.20 -7.30
C VAL A 27 4.29 -1.11 -7.86
N ILE A 28 5.59 -1.38 -8.02
CA ILE A 28 6.55 -0.42 -8.60
C ILE A 28 6.13 -0.04 -10.03
N ARG A 29 5.77 -1.02 -10.87
CA ARG A 29 5.28 -0.76 -12.24
C ARG A 29 3.98 0.02 -12.25
N ALA A 30 3.03 -0.33 -11.38
CA ALA A 30 1.73 0.34 -11.29
C ALA A 30 1.86 1.80 -10.86
N GLN A 31 2.81 2.13 -9.98
CA GLN A 31 3.05 3.53 -9.60
C GLN A 31 3.73 4.34 -10.71
N ASN A 32 4.66 3.73 -11.46
CA ASN A 32 5.36 4.40 -12.55
C ASN A 32 4.53 4.48 -13.85
N GLY A 33 3.55 3.60 -14.02
CA GLY A 33 2.66 3.55 -15.19
C GLY A 33 1.20 3.27 -14.82
N PRO A 34 0.51 4.17 -14.07
CA PRO A 34 -0.80 3.87 -13.49
C PRO A 34 -1.87 3.61 -14.54
N ARG A 35 -1.83 4.29 -15.69
CA ARG A 35 -2.75 4.03 -16.80
C ARG A 35 -2.56 2.65 -17.39
N ALA A 36 -1.35 2.34 -17.85
CA ALA A 36 -1.04 1.06 -18.50
C ALA A 36 -1.36 -0.13 -17.57
N SER A 37 -0.97 -0.03 -16.29
CA SER A 37 -1.30 -1.06 -15.31
C SER A 37 -2.80 -1.20 -15.08
N ALA A 38 -3.55 -0.10 -14.99
CA ALA A 38 -4.99 -0.16 -14.79
C ALA A 38 -5.70 -0.75 -16.02
N TYR A 39 -5.36 -0.33 -17.23
CA TYR A 39 -5.90 -0.89 -18.47
C TYR A 39 -5.64 -2.39 -18.60
N LEU A 40 -4.43 -2.84 -18.25
CA LEU A 40 -4.10 -4.27 -18.30
C LEU A 40 -4.96 -5.07 -17.32
N VAL A 41 -5.00 -4.65 -16.05
CA VAL A 41 -5.71 -5.40 -15.00
C VAL A 41 -7.23 -5.37 -15.24
N PHE A 42 -7.84 -4.20 -15.42
CA PHE A 42 -9.28 -4.10 -15.65
C PHE A 42 -9.68 -4.66 -17.00
N GLY A 43 -8.88 -4.41 -18.05
CA GLY A 43 -9.15 -4.96 -19.38
C GLY A 43 -9.15 -6.48 -19.37
N LEU A 44 -8.17 -7.12 -18.71
CA LEU A 44 -8.13 -8.57 -18.58
C LEU A 44 -9.33 -9.11 -17.79
N LEU A 45 -9.65 -8.51 -16.63
CA LEU A 45 -10.77 -8.96 -15.80
C LEU A 45 -12.12 -8.80 -16.50
N VAL A 46 -12.35 -7.65 -17.12
CA VAL A 46 -13.59 -7.36 -17.86
C VAL A 46 -13.69 -8.23 -19.10
N LEU A 47 -12.59 -8.49 -19.81
CA LEU A 47 -12.55 -9.39 -20.96
C LEU A 47 -12.90 -10.83 -20.54
N ILE A 48 -12.32 -11.34 -19.45
CA ILE A 48 -12.67 -12.66 -18.92
C ILE A 48 -14.15 -12.72 -18.54
N GLY A 49 -14.65 -11.71 -17.84
CA GLY A 49 -16.07 -11.61 -17.49
C GLY A 49 -16.99 -11.59 -18.71
N TRP A 50 -16.61 -10.84 -19.75
CA TRP A 50 -17.33 -10.79 -21.02
C TRP A 50 -17.30 -12.15 -21.75
N LEU A 51 -16.16 -12.85 -21.77
CA LEU A 51 -16.06 -14.19 -22.36
C LEU A 51 -16.97 -15.20 -21.65
N LEU A 52 -17.02 -15.15 -20.32
CA LEU A 52 -17.94 -16.00 -19.53
C LEU A 52 -19.40 -15.68 -19.83
N PHE A 53 -19.74 -14.38 -19.95
CA PHE A 53 -21.07 -13.95 -20.37
C PHE A 53 -21.41 -14.47 -21.78
N LEU A 54 -20.45 -14.47 -22.70
CA LEU A 54 -20.64 -14.96 -24.06
C LEU A 54 -20.93 -16.47 -24.08
N VAL A 55 -20.26 -17.26 -23.24
CA VAL A 55 -20.57 -18.69 -23.07
C VAL A 55 -22.00 -18.89 -22.58
N ALA A 56 -22.45 -18.09 -21.61
CA ALA A 56 -23.83 -18.15 -21.12
C ALA A 56 -24.84 -17.71 -22.19
N ALA A 57 -24.53 -16.65 -22.95
CA ALA A 57 -25.39 -16.17 -24.02
C ALA A 57 -25.59 -17.25 -25.11
N VAL A 58 -24.51 -17.91 -25.54
CA VAL A 58 -24.57 -19.03 -26.50
C VAL A 58 -25.48 -20.15 -26.00
N ALA A 59 -25.48 -20.44 -24.70
CA ALA A 59 -26.32 -21.48 -24.12
C ALA A 59 -27.81 -21.10 -24.02
N LEU A 60 -28.13 -19.80 -24.02
CA LEU A 60 -29.49 -19.28 -23.81
C LEU A 60 -30.16 -18.82 -25.11
N THR A 61 -29.40 -18.44 -26.13
CA THR A 61 -29.95 -17.96 -27.40
C THR A 61 -30.17 -19.11 -28.38
N GLU A 62 -31.34 -19.17 -29.00
CA GLU A 62 -31.66 -20.18 -30.01
C GLU A 62 -31.15 -19.81 -31.41
N SER A 63 -30.94 -18.51 -31.66
CA SER A 63 -30.49 -18.00 -32.96
C SER A 63 -29.09 -17.38 -32.91
N HIS A 64 -28.30 -17.64 -33.96
CA HIS A 64 -26.94 -17.07 -34.12
C HIS A 64 -26.96 -15.54 -34.21
N GLY A 65 -28.02 -14.95 -34.77
CA GLY A 65 -28.17 -13.50 -34.90
C GLY A 65 -28.28 -12.82 -33.55
N GLU A 66 -29.10 -13.36 -32.64
CA GLU A 66 -29.23 -12.84 -31.28
C GLU A 66 -27.91 -12.96 -30.50
N THR A 67 -27.22 -14.10 -30.61
CA THR A 67 -25.89 -14.27 -29.98
C THR A 67 -24.91 -13.19 -30.44
N LEU A 68 -24.87 -12.89 -31.73
CA LEU A 68 -23.98 -11.85 -32.28
C LEU A 68 -24.35 -10.45 -31.77
N VAL A 69 -25.65 -10.14 -31.64
CA VAL A 69 -26.12 -8.87 -31.07
C VAL A 69 -25.70 -8.75 -29.62
N TYR A 70 -25.91 -9.78 -28.79
CA TYR A 70 -25.48 -9.79 -27.39
C TYR A 70 -23.96 -9.72 -27.24
N ALA A 71 -23.22 -10.44 -28.09
CA ALA A 71 -21.76 -10.39 -28.10
C ALA A 71 -21.26 -8.98 -28.43
N GLY A 72 -21.81 -8.33 -29.45
CA GLY A 72 -21.46 -6.98 -29.87
C GLY A 72 -21.79 -5.92 -28.80
N LEU A 73 -23.01 -5.95 -28.26
CA LEU A 73 -23.43 -5.05 -27.18
C LEU A 73 -22.59 -5.27 -25.91
N GLY A 74 -22.36 -6.53 -25.54
CA GLY A 74 -21.53 -6.89 -24.40
C GLY A 74 -20.09 -6.41 -24.56
N LEU A 75 -19.52 -6.50 -25.77
CA LEU A 75 -18.15 -6.05 -26.05
C LEU A 75 -18.05 -4.52 -25.95
N LEU A 76 -19.02 -3.78 -26.49
CA LEU A 76 -19.06 -2.32 -26.37
C LEU A 76 -19.13 -1.89 -24.90
N ALA A 77 -19.99 -2.54 -24.11
CA ALA A 77 -20.09 -2.31 -22.67
C ALA A 77 -18.78 -2.66 -21.93
N ALA A 78 -18.15 -3.78 -22.28
CA ALA A 78 -16.86 -4.21 -21.72
C ALA A 78 -15.75 -3.19 -21.97
N VAL A 79 -15.64 -2.66 -23.20
CA VAL A 79 -14.68 -1.61 -23.55
C VAL A 79 -14.96 -0.33 -22.77
N GLY A 80 -16.21 0.13 -22.74
CA GLY A 80 -16.61 1.33 -22.00
C GLY A 80 -16.31 1.22 -20.50
N LEU A 81 -16.66 0.10 -19.88
CA LEU A 81 -16.40 -0.18 -18.47
C LEU A 81 -14.89 -0.23 -18.18
N THR A 82 -14.10 -0.85 -19.06
CA THR A 82 -12.65 -0.91 -18.93
C THR A 82 -12.02 0.48 -18.94
N VAL A 83 -12.40 1.34 -19.89
CA VAL A 83 -11.89 2.71 -19.99
C VAL A 83 -12.25 3.51 -18.73
N LEU A 84 -13.51 3.43 -18.29
CA LEU A 84 -13.98 4.14 -17.10
C LEU A 84 -13.23 3.67 -15.84
N ALA A 85 -13.14 2.36 -15.62
CA ALA A 85 -12.45 1.79 -14.45
C ALA A 85 -10.95 2.08 -14.47
N ALA A 86 -10.31 2.02 -15.64
CA ALA A 86 -8.89 2.30 -15.79
C ALA A 86 -8.56 3.78 -15.54
N GLU A 87 -9.32 4.72 -16.10
CA GLU A 87 -9.05 6.16 -15.90
C GLU A 87 -9.37 6.60 -14.46
N THR A 88 -10.46 6.10 -13.87
CA THR A 88 -10.78 6.39 -12.46
C THR A 88 -9.71 5.84 -11.52
N THR A 89 -9.24 4.61 -11.75
CA THR A 89 -8.16 4.01 -10.95
C THR A 89 -6.85 4.74 -11.16
N ALA A 90 -6.45 5.03 -12.41
CA ALA A 90 -5.21 5.74 -12.70
C ALA A 90 -5.21 7.14 -12.06
N ARG A 91 -6.33 7.86 -12.09
CA ARG A 91 -6.50 9.14 -11.40
C ARG A 91 -6.37 8.98 -9.89
N SER A 92 -7.00 7.97 -9.31
CA SER A 92 -6.90 7.67 -7.88
C SER A 92 -5.44 7.37 -7.49
N THR A 93 -4.75 6.48 -8.22
CA THR A 93 -3.34 6.14 -7.98
C THR A 93 -2.45 7.38 -8.05
N ARG A 94 -2.62 8.25 -9.06
CA ARG A 94 -1.87 9.53 -9.14
C ARG A 94 -2.10 10.43 -7.93
N THR A 95 -3.34 10.49 -7.46
CA THR A 95 -3.71 11.32 -6.30
C THR A 95 -3.12 10.77 -5.01
N VAL A 96 -3.12 9.44 -4.83
CA VAL A 96 -2.52 8.76 -3.67
C VAL A 96 -0.99 8.87 -3.68
N VAL A 97 -0.36 8.64 -4.83
CA VAL A 97 1.09 8.73 -5.00
C VAL A 97 1.56 10.17 -4.77
N GLY A 98 0.77 11.17 -5.17
CA GLY A 98 0.97 12.57 -4.77
C GLY A 98 2.28 13.19 -5.28
N GLY A 99 2.80 12.73 -6.41
CA GLY A 99 4.04 13.21 -7.00
C GLY A 99 5.32 12.49 -6.55
N ASP A 100 5.24 11.60 -5.56
CA ASP A 100 6.39 10.81 -5.06
C ASP A 100 6.22 9.32 -5.41
N PRO A 101 6.39 8.92 -6.70
CA PRO A 101 6.39 7.51 -7.07
C PRO A 101 7.63 6.80 -6.49
N LEU A 102 7.49 5.49 -6.26
CA LEU A 102 8.65 4.66 -5.94
C LEU A 102 9.65 4.66 -7.11
N PRO A 103 10.96 4.81 -6.84
CA PRO A 103 11.98 4.73 -7.88
C PRO A 103 11.87 3.41 -8.68
N PRO A 104 12.01 3.43 -10.02
CA PRO A 104 11.81 2.24 -10.85
C PRO A 104 12.83 1.13 -10.59
N GLY A 105 14.01 1.48 -10.07
CA GLY A 105 15.06 0.56 -9.66
C GLY A 105 14.99 0.10 -8.20
N THR A 106 13.89 0.37 -7.49
CA THR A 106 13.73 -0.06 -6.09
C THR A 106 13.79 -1.58 -5.99
N ASP A 107 14.66 -2.09 -5.12
CA ASP A 107 14.72 -3.52 -4.82
C ASP A 107 13.37 -3.99 -4.22
N PRO A 108 12.67 -4.97 -4.84
CA PRO A 108 11.41 -5.49 -4.32
C PRO A 108 11.51 -6.01 -2.89
N VAL A 109 12.67 -6.51 -2.46
CA VAL A 109 12.86 -6.99 -1.08
C VAL A 109 12.83 -5.82 -0.10
N ARG A 110 13.56 -4.73 -0.39
CA ARG A 110 13.50 -3.48 0.41
C ARG A 110 12.11 -2.90 0.46
N LEU A 111 11.35 -2.97 -0.64
CA LEU A 111 9.96 -2.52 -0.64
C LEU A 111 9.07 -3.34 0.30
N LEU A 112 9.22 -4.66 0.33
CA LEU A 112 8.47 -5.54 1.24
C LEU A 112 8.83 -5.25 2.70
N THR A 113 10.12 -5.03 3.01
CA THR A 113 10.56 -4.64 4.35
C THR A 113 9.99 -3.29 4.74
N ALA A 114 9.96 -2.33 3.82
CA ALA A 114 9.34 -1.03 4.04
C ALA A 114 7.82 -1.15 4.28
N GLU A 115 7.09 -1.99 3.53
CA GLU A 115 5.67 -2.28 3.79
C GLU A 115 5.46 -2.84 5.20
N GLU A 116 6.32 -3.76 5.63
CA GLU A 116 6.24 -4.39 6.94
C GLU A 116 6.56 -3.41 8.09
N SER A 117 7.56 -2.55 7.90
CA SER A 117 7.84 -1.44 8.81
C SER A 117 6.64 -0.51 8.97
N VAL A 118 5.94 -0.16 7.87
CA VAL A 118 4.72 0.67 7.92
C VAL A 118 3.59 -0.03 8.67
N LYS A 119 3.37 -1.32 8.45
CA LYS A 119 2.35 -2.10 9.18
C LYS A 119 2.63 -2.17 10.68
N LYS A 120 3.90 -2.29 11.05
CA LYS A 120 4.34 -2.33 12.46
C LYS A 120 4.39 -0.94 13.09
N GLY A 121 4.51 0.11 12.30
CA GLY A 121 4.71 1.48 12.76
C GLY A 121 6.10 1.74 13.34
N VAL A 122 7.12 0.97 12.93
CA VAL A 122 8.48 1.01 13.49
C VAL A 122 9.52 1.15 12.38
N LEU A 123 10.57 1.93 12.64
CA LEU A 123 11.72 2.09 11.74
C LEU A 123 12.62 0.84 11.74
N GLY A 124 13.14 0.49 10.57
CA GLY A 124 14.20 -0.50 10.43
C GLY A 124 15.59 0.11 10.66
N TRP A 125 16.61 -0.72 10.51
CA TRP A 125 18.02 -0.32 10.63
C TRP A 125 18.56 0.34 9.36
N ASP A 126 18.06 -0.07 8.20
CA ASP A 126 18.52 0.44 6.91
C ASP A 126 17.89 1.81 6.59
N PRO A 127 18.69 2.88 6.45
CA PRO A 127 18.17 4.23 6.18
C PRO A 127 17.45 4.32 4.83
N GLU A 128 17.83 3.52 3.83
CA GLU A 128 17.16 3.52 2.53
C GLU A 128 15.76 2.90 2.64
N THR A 129 15.63 1.76 3.32
CA THR A 129 14.34 1.14 3.64
C THR A 129 13.47 2.08 4.47
N ASN A 130 14.04 2.81 5.44
CA ASN A 130 13.30 3.80 6.22
C ASN A 130 12.76 4.95 5.38
N ARG A 131 13.54 5.43 4.39
CA ARG A 131 13.07 6.43 3.43
C ARG A 131 11.91 5.90 2.58
N LEU A 132 11.98 4.66 2.10
CA LEU A 132 10.88 4.02 1.37
C LEU A 132 9.64 3.86 2.25
N ALA A 133 9.81 3.42 3.49
CA ALA A 133 8.73 3.29 4.46
C ALA A 133 8.05 4.64 4.75
N ARG A 134 8.83 5.73 4.79
CA ARG A 134 8.30 7.09 4.95
C ARG A 134 7.42 7.52 3.79
N ILE A 135 7.84 7.23 2.54
CA ILE A 135 7.05 7.50 1.32
C ILE A 135 5.76 6.67 1.36
N LEU A 136 5.86 5.37 1.63
CA LEU A 136 4.69 4.47 1.73
C LEU A 136 3.71 4.90 2.82
N ALA A 137 4.19 5.31 4.00
CA ALA A 137 3.35 5.85 5.06
C ALA A 137 2.63 7.13 4.60
N GLY A 138 3.32 8.03 3.89
CA GLY A 138 2.71 9.22 3.30
C GLY A 138 1.61 8.87 2.28
N GLN A 139 1.88 7.93 1.37
CA GLN A 139 0.91 7.44 0.39
C GLN A 139 -0.30 6.79 1.08
N LYS A 140 -0.09 5.93 2.09
CA LYS A 140 -1.14 5.32 2.90
C LYS A 140 -2.03 6.37 3.57
N LEU A 141 -1.45 7.38 4.21
CA LEU A 141 -2.22 8.45 4.86
C LEU A 141 -3.06 9.25 3.85
N ARG A 142 -2.52 9.50 2.64
CA ARG A 142 -3.29 10.11 1.53
C ARG A 142 -4.42 9.19 1.07
N GLU A 143 -4.15 7.90 0.89
CA GLU A 143 -5.16 6.91 0.52
C GLU A 143 -6.30 6.89 1.54
N TYR A 144 -6.00 6.90 2.84
CA TYR A 144 -7.04 6.93 3.85
C TYR A 144 -7.85 8.23 3.85
N GLY A 145 -7.24 9.38 3.55
CA GLY A 145 -7.95 10.64 3.41
C GLY A 145 -8.89 10.70 2.19
N ILE A 146 -8.53 10.03 1.09
CA ILE A 146 -9.30 10.07 -0.18
C ILE A 146 -10.36 8.98 -0.23
N ARG A 147 -9.98 7.74 0.08
CA ARG A 147 -10.81 6.54 -0.12
C ARG A 147 -11.77 6.30 1.04
N PHE A 148 -11.43 6.80 2.23
CA PHE A 148 -12.17 6.52 3.46
C PHE A 148 -12.52 7.80 4.24
N PRO A 149 -13.25 8.76 3.64
CA PRO A 149 -14.03 9.66 4.47
C PRO A 149 -14.95 8.77 5.33
N GLY A 150 -15.15 9.07 6.61
CA GLY A 150 -16.07 8.30 7.47
C GLY A 150 -17.49 8.15 6.89
N ARG A 151 -17.81 8.95 5.86
CA ARG A 151 -19.00 8.87 5.01
C ARG A 151 -19.10 7.55 4.22
N THR A 152 -17.99 6.96 3.75
CA THR A 152 -18.04 5.72 2.94
C THR A 152 -18.50 4.52 3.77
N SER A 153 -18.01 4.38 5.00
CA SER A 153 -18.48 3.32 5.91
C SER A 153 -19.93 3.54 6.32
N ALA A 154 -20.34 4.79 6.56
CA ALA A 154 -21.73 5.12 6.83
C ALA A 154 -22.64 4.78 5.64
N PHE A 155 -22.20 5.09 4.42
CA PHE A 155 -22.92 4.73 3.19
C PHE A 155 -23.06 3.22 3.03
N LEU A 156 -21.98 2.44 3.20
CA LEU A 156 -22.05 0.98 3.15
C LEU A 156 -22.99 0.40 4.22
N ALA A 157 -22.97 0.96 5.44
CA ALA A 157 -23.90 0.56 6.49
C ALA A 157 -25.36 0.87 6.11
N SER A 158 -25.64 2.05 5.53
CA SER A 158 -26.97 2.40 5.03
C SER A 158 -27.44 1.46 3.92
N VAL A 159 -26.58 1.15 2.95
CA VAL A 159 -26.87 0.19 1.88
C VAL A 159 -27.17 -1.19 2.45
N ALA A 160 -26.38 -1.65 3.42
CA ALA A 160 -26.62 -2.91 4.11
C ALA A 160 -27.98 -2.90 4.84
N CYS A 161 -28.36 -1.81 5.52
CA CYS A 161 -29.67 -1.71 6.15
C CYS A 161 -30.82 -1.84 5.13
N VAL A 162 -30.73 -1.15 4.00
CA VAL A 162 -31.75 -1.24 2.93
C VAL A 162 -31.82 -2.66 2.35
N GLN A 163 -30.67 -3.28 2.07
CA GLN A 163 -30.59 -4.65 1.58
C GLN A 163 -31.17 -5.65 2.59
N ALA A 164 -30.96 -5.45 3.89
CA ALA A 164 -31.54 -6.29 4.93
C ALA A 164 -33.07 -6.23 4.90
N VAL A 165 -33.65 -5.03 4.80
CA VAL A 165 -35.11 -4.85 4.70
C VAL A 165 -35.66 -5.53 3.44
N LEU A 166 -35.01 -5.33 2.29
CA LEU A 166 -35.43 -5.96 1.04
C LEU A 166 -35.34 -7.49 1.10
N LEU A 167 -34.26 -8.02 1.66
CA LEU A 167 -34.08 -9.46 1.84
C LEU A 167 -35.15 -10.03 2.78
N THR A 168 -35.43 -9.37 3.91
CA THR A 168 -36.49 -9.80 4.83
C THR A 168 -37.85 -9.79 4.15
N TRP A 169 -38.18 -8.73 3.41
CA TRP A 169 -39.41 -8.66 2.63
C TRP A 169 -39.51 -9.82 1.63
N TRP A 170 -38.45 -10.05 0.85
CA TRP A 170 -38.41 -11.12 -0.16
C TRP A 170 -38.59 -12.51 0.45
N LEU A 171 -37.90 -12.78 1.56
CA LEU A 171 -38.02 -14.06 2.28
C LEU A 171 -39.43 -14.29 2.82
N VAL A 172 -40.15 -13.23 3.19
CA VAL A 172 -41.54 -13.32 3.68
C VAL A 172 -42.51 -13.54 2.51
N THR A 173 -42.32 -12.88 1.37
CA THR A 173 -43.27 -12.94 0.26
C THR A 173 -43.07 -14.13 -0.67
N GLU A 174 -41.81 -14.50 -0.95
CA GLU A 174 -41.46 -15.50 -1.96
C GLU A 174 -40.67 -16.69 -1.39
N GLY A 175 -40.24 -16.61 -0.14
CA GLY A 175 -39.43 -17.66 0.49
C GLY A 175 -37.99 -17.67 0.01
N VAL A 176 -37.34 -18.82 0.08
CA VAL A 176 -35.92 -18.98 -0.29
C VAL A 176 -35.80 -19.21 -1.79
N SER A 177 -35.21 -18.22 -2.47
CA SER A 177 -34.88 -18.23 -3.90
C SER A 177 -33.37 -18.00 -4.13
N VAL A 178 -32.89 -18.24 -5.35
CA VAL A 178 -31.50 -17.92 -5.73
C VAL A 178 -31.17 -16.44 -5.50
N ASP A 179 -32.13 -15.55 -5.77
CA ASP A 179 -31.99 -14.11 -5.58
C ASP A 179 -31.87 -13.75 -4.09
N SER A 180 -32.66 -14.39 -3.22
CA SER A 180 -32.57 -14.20 -1.77
C SER A 180 -31.20 -14.63 -1.22
N VAL A 181 -30.62 -15.71 -1.75
CA VAL A 181 -29.28 -16.17 -1.38
C VAL A 181 -28.21 -15.17 -1.84
N PHE A 182 -28.31 -14.67 -3.07
CA PHE A 182 -27.41 -13.64 -3.58
C PHE A 182 -27.50 -12.33 -2.76
N LEU A 183 -28.71 -11.87 -2.46
CA LEU A 183 -28.96 -10.70 -1.60
C LEU A 183 -28.38 -10.91 -0.20
N PHE A 184 -28.51 -12.10 0.38
CA PHE A 184 -27.90 -12.42 1.68
C PHE A 184 -26.37 -12.31 1.65
N PHE A 185 -25.70 -12.88 0.64
CA PHE A 185 -24.24 -12.80 0.55
C PHE A 185 -23.74 -11.38 0.27
N THR A 186 -24.43 -10.62 -0.56
CA THR A 186 -24.09 -9.21 -0.81
C THR A 186 -24.29 -8.35 0.44
N LEU A 187 -25.40 -8.55 1.15
CA LEU A 187 -25.64 -7.94 2.47
C LEU A 187 -24.54 -8.28 3.47
N LEU A 188 -24.20 -9.56 3.61
CA LEU A 188 -23.17 -10.03 4.53
C LEU A 188 -21.81 -9.40 4.19
N GLY A 189 -21.44 -9.36 2.91
CA GLY A 189 -20.21 -8.71 2.46
C GLY A 189 -20.18 -7.22 2.77
N ASN A 190 -21.26 -6.50 2.50
CA ASN A 190 -21.39 -5.08 2.80
C ASN A 190 -21.36 -4.80 4.31
N ALA A 191 -22.02 -5.63 5.12
CA ALA A 191 -22.03 -5.51 6.57
C ALA A 191 -20.62 -5.78 7.16
N LEU A 192 -19.95 -6.84 6.72
CA LEU A 192 -18.57 -7.14 7.15
C LEU A 192 -17.61 -6.03 6.74
N ALA A 193 -17.73 -5.50 5.52
CA ALA A 193 -16.96 -4.35 5.07
C ALA A 193 -17.25 -3.12 5.94
N ALA A 194 -18.52 -2.81 6.25
CA ALA A 194 -18.86 -1.68 7.10
C ALA A 194 -18.31 -1.80 8.53
N LEU A 195 -18.26 -3.01 9.10
CA LEU A 195 -17.84 -3.26 10.48
C LEU A 195 -16.33 -3.42 10.65
N LEU A 196 -15.67 -4.20 9.79
CA LEU A 196 -14.24 -4.51 9.93
C LEU A 196 -13.35 -3.41 9.37
N HIS A 197 -13.85 -2.64 8.41
CA HIS A 197 -13.04 -1.67 7.70
C HIS A 197 -12.62 -0.45 8.54
N PRO A 198 -13.48 0.15 9.40
CA PRO A 198 -13.07 1.27 10.26
C PRO A 198 -11.93 0.94 11.25
N PRO A 199 -11.97 -0.15 12.04
CA PRO A 199 -10.91 -0.45 13.00
C PRO A 199 -9.59 -0.82 12.30
N VAL A 200 -9.64 -1.55 11.18
CA VAL A 200 -8.44 -1.87 10.39
C VAL A 200 -7.82 -0.61 9.81
N ALA A 201 -8.63 0.27 9.19
CA ALA A 201 -8.15 1.53 8.66
C ALA A 201 -7.58 2.46 9.75
N ALA A 202 -8.22 2.52 10.92
CA ALA A 202 -7.73 3.31 12.06
C ALA A 202 -6.39 2.78 12.59
N ARG A 203 -6.23 1.46 12.70
CA ARG A 203 -4.97 0.82 13.09
C ARG A 203 -3.86 1.15 12.10
N ASP A 204 -4.10 0.90 10.81
CA ASP A 204 -3.10 1.14 9.76
C ASP A 204 -2.70 2.62 9.69
N ARG A 205 -3.67 3.52 9.85
CA ARG A 205 -3.43 4.96 9.93
C ARG A 205 -2.54 5.33 11.10
N ARG A 206 -2.82 4.81 12.31
CA ARG A 206 -2.00 5.05 13.50
C ARG A 206 -0.58 4.53 13.33
N CYS A 207 -0.41 3.34 12.74
CA CYS A 207 0.92 2.79 12.45
C CYS A 207 1.68 3.66 11.44
N ALA A 208 1.03 4.12 10.37
CA ALA A 208 1.64 5.02 9.40
C ALA A 208 2.00 6.40 10.00
N GLU A 209 1.15 6.96 10.87
CA GLU A 209 1.41 8.20 11.62
C GLU A 209 2.59 8.03 12.59
N ALA A 210 2.64 6.91 13.33
CA ALA A 210 3.72 6.60 14.26
C ALA A 210 5.07 6.45 13.54
N LEU A 211 5.12 5.72 12.43
CA LEU A 211 6.33 5.58 11.63
C LEU A 211 6.80 6.92 11.06
N ARG A 212 5.86 7.74 10.57
CA ARG A 212 6.13 9.09 10.08
C ARG A 212 6.74 9.97 11.17
N ALA A 213 6.15 9.98 12.36
CA ALA A 213 6.64 10.76 13.49
C ALA A 213 8.04 10.29 13.93
N ALA A 214 8.26 8.97 14.00
CA ALA A 214 9.56 8.39 14.35
C ALA A 214 10.65 8.78 13.32
N TYR A 215 10.33 8.74 12.03
CA TYR A 215 11.25 9.15 10.97
C TYR A 215 11.57 10.65 11.03
N ASP A 216 10.55 11.49 11.21
CA ASP A 216 10.72 12.95 11.26
C ASP A 216 11.55 13.33 12.50
N HIS A 217 11.35 12.65 13.64
CA HIS A 217 12.20 12.80 14.82
C HIS A 217 13.65 12.35 14.56
N TYR A 218 13.86 11.23 13.88
CA TYR A 218 15.20 10.76 13.49
C TYR A 218 15.89 11.73 12.50
N ALA A 219 15.14 12.29 11.55
CA ALA A 219 15.67 13.19 10.51
C ALA A 219 15.99 14.61 11.05
N THR A 220 15.19 15.09 12.01
CA THR A 220 15.39 16.37 12.70
C THR A 220 16.32 16.26 13.91
N GLY A 221 16.51 15.04 14.42
CA GLY A 221 17.51 14.73 15.43
C GLY A 221 18.83 15.37 15.03
N PRO A 222 19.55 16.01 15.96
CA PRO A 222 20.80 16.64 15.61
C PRO A 222 21.63 15.60 14.89
N ARG A 223 22.11 15.92 13.68
CA ARG A 223 23.26 15.24 13.09
C ARG A 223 24.47 15.50 14.00
N HIS A 224 24.41 15.11 15.26
CA HIS A 224 25.42 15.31 16.28
C HIS A 224 26.23 14.02 16.37
N GLY A 225 27.38 14.08 15.72
CA GLY A 225 28.57 13.53 16.33
C GLY A 225 29.19 12.32 15.65
N PHE A 226 28.57 11.70 14.64
CA PHE A 226 29.18 10.52 14.01
C PHE A 226 30.21 10.82 12.90
N HIS A 227 30.53 12.09 12.67
CA HIS A 227 31.55 12.48 11.69
C HIS A 227 32.71 13.32 12.26
N ARG A 228 32.85 13.42 13.60
CA ARG A 228 33.93 14.23 14.20
C ARG A 228 34.62 13.59 15.41
N THR A 229 34.98 12.31 15.37
CA THR A 229 36.04 11.76 16.24
C THR A 229 36.61 10.44 15.71
N TYR A 230 37.19 10.49 14.52
CA TYR A 230 38.39 9.71 14.22
C TYR A 230 39.54 10.68 13.96
N ALA A 231 39.68 11.69 14.84
CA ALA A 231 41.01 12.24 15.06
C ALA A 231 41.78 11.11 15.76
N ALA A 232 42.78 10.56 15.07
CA ALA A 232 43.62 9.52 15.61
C ALA A 232 44.13 9.92 17.01
N PRO A 233 44.04 9.04 18.02
CA PRO A 233 44.66 9.28 19.31
C PRO A 233 46.17 9.15 19.13
N GLY A 234 46.84 10.23 18.72
CA GLY A 234 48.27 10.18 18.45
C GLY A 234 49.01 11.52 18.37
N GLU A 235 48.33 12.66 18.34
CA GLU A 235 49.01 13.93 18.02
C GLU A 235 48.76 15.08 19.02
N GLN A 236 48.23 14.77 20.21
CA GLN A 236 48.11 15.75 21.29
C GLN A 236 49.28 15.70 22.29
N ASP A 237 50.13 14.66 22.24
CA ASP A 237 51.19 14.44 23.24
C ASP A 237 52.58 14.98 22.83
N ARG A 238 52.64 15.79 21.75
CA ARG A 238 53.90 16.40 21.28
C ARG A 238 54.03 17.90 21.54
N ARG A 239 53.03 18.56 22.13
CA ARG A 239 53.06 20.03 22.32
C ARG A 239 53.35 20.52 23.75
N ASP A 240 53.31 19.68 24.77
CA ASP A 240 53.54 20.12 26.16
C ASP A 240 54.95 19.85 26.73
N GLY A 241 55.85 19.24 25.95
CA GLY A 241 57.18 18.83 26.45
C GLY A 241 58.33 19.82 26.31
N ARG A 242 58.13 21.09 25.93
CA ARG A 242 59.22 22.08 25.79
C ARG A 242 58.92 23.40 26.50
N ARG A 243 58.89 23.38 27.83
CA ARG A 243 59.32 24.55 28.62
C ARG A 243 60.45 24.12 29.55
N ARG A 244 61.67 24.33 29.07
CA ARG A 244 62.89 24.35 29.89
C ARG A 244 62.77 25.49 30.91
N PRO A 245 63.00 25.28 32.21
CA PRO A 245 63.51 26.33 33.06
C PRO A 245 65.01 26.48 32.75
N SER A 246 65.36 27.58 32.09
CA SER A 246 66.74 28.05 32.01
C SER A 246 67.04 28.81 33.29
N ASP A 247 67.99 28.27 34.03
CA ASP A 247 68.98 28.93 34.89
C ASP A 247 68.91 30.47 34.97
N GLY A 248 68.99 30.99 36.20
CA GLY A 248 70.13 31.86 36.48
C GLY A 248 69.96 33.07 37.41
N VAL A 249 70.37 32.87 38.67
CA VAL A 249 71.33 33.70 39.47
C VAL A 249 70.97 35.16 39.86
N PRO A 250 71.74 35.87 40.74
CA PRO A 250 71.22 36.43 41.99
C PRO A 250 71.39 37.97 42.07
N ARG A 251 70.91 38.59 43.16
CA ARG A 251 71.59 39.68 43.88
C ARG A 251 70.96 39.88 45.25
#